data_AF-A0A2D8D6I3-F1
#
_entry.id   AF-A0A2D8D6I3-F1
#
_cell.length_a   1.000
_cell.length_b   1.000
_cell.length_c   1.000
_cell.angle_alpha   90.00
_cell.angle_beta   90.00
_cell.angle_gamma   90.00
#
_symmetry.space_group_name_H-M   'P 1'
#
loop_
_entity.id
_entity.type
_entity.pdbx_description
1 polymer ?
#
loop_
_entity_poly.entity_id
_entity_poly.type
_entity_poly.pdbx_seq_one_letter_code
_entity_poly.pdbx_strand_id
1 'polypeptide(L)' 'MFEEHARALRYLAWFAAGLFPFGIIIERLKQGGTEPLAIYGLLVLIGVLCMAICHGEWRRDNALAGPPRGRH' A
#
# COMPACT_ATOMS: atom_id res chain seq x y z
N MET A 1 -10.15 18.47 -10.02
CA MET A 1 -9.93 18.52 -8.56
C MET A 1 -10.52 17.32 -7.81
N PHE A 2 -11.80 16.95 -7.99
CA PHE A 2 -12.36 15.75 -7.31
C PHE A 2 -11.62 14.44 -7.65
N GLU A 3 -11.23 14.25 -8.91
CA GLU A 3 -10.51 13.04 -9.36
C GLU A 3 -9.11 12.90 -8.74
N GLU A 4 -8.40 14.01 -8.51
CA GLU A 4 -7.07 14.01 -7.89
C GLU A 4 -7.17 13.63 -6.40
N HIS A 5 -8.17 14.16 -5.69
CA HIS A 5 -8.42 13.81 -4.31
C HIS A 5 -8.87 12.35 -4.16
N ALA A 6 -9.73 11.85 -5.05
CA ALA A 6 -10.12 10.44 -5.08
C ALA A 6 -8.92 9.52 -5.33
N ARG A 7 -8.00 9.91 -6.22
CA ARG A 7 -6.76 9.16 -6.48
C ARG A 7 -5.83 9.12 -5.27
N ALA A 8 -5.63 10.26 -4.61
CA ALA A 8 -4.83 10.34 -3.39
C ALA A 8 -5.41 9.49 -2.25
N LEU A 9 -6.74 9.54 -2.05
CA LEU A 9 -7.45 8.70 -1.08
C LEU A 9 -7.26 7.21 -1.36
N ARG A 10 -7.29 6.81 -2.63
CA ARG A 10 -7.05 5.41 -3.02
C ARG A 10 -5.64 4.92 -2.68
N TYR A 11 -4.61 5.72 -2.96
CA TYR A 11 -3.24 5.38 -2.57
C TYR A 11 -3.08 5.32 -1.05
N LEU A 12 -3.68 6.27 -0.34
CA LEU A 12 -3.67 6.28 1.12
C LEU A 12 -4.35 5.02 1.70
N ALA A 13 -5.46 4.58 1.11
CA ALA A 13 -6.15 3.37 1.53
C ALA A 13 -5.28 2.12 1.35
N TRP A 14 -4.65 1.94 0.18
CA TRP A 14 -3.74 0.80 -0.04
C TRP A 14 -2.52 0.83 0.87
N PHE A 15 -1.95 2.03 1.09
CA PHE A 15 -0.82 2.21 1.98
C PHE A 15 -1.19 1.88 3.44
N ALA A 16 -2.31 2.40 3.93
CA ALA A 16 -2.81 2.12 5.28
C ALA A 16 -3.15 0.63 5.48
N ALA A 17 -3.78 0.00 4.48
CA ALA A 17 -4.07 -1.43 4.48
C ALA A 17 -2.78 -2.27 4.53
N GLY A 18 -1.72 -1.82 3.83
CA GLY A 18 -0.41 -2.46 3.87
C GLY A 18 0.32 -2.29 5.20
N LEU A 19 0.14 -1.17 5.91
CA LEU A 19 0.76 -0.92 7.22
C LEU A 19 0.11 -1.70 8.36
N PHE A 20 -1.20 -1.96 8.27
CA PHE A 20 -1.95 -2.68 9.29
C PHE A 20 -1.34 -4.05 9.70
N PRO A 21 -1.01 -4.96 8.76
CA PRO A 21 -0.38 -6.23 9.12
C PRO A 21 1.00 -6.03 9.78
N PHE A 22 1.81 -5.05 9.34
CA PHE A 22 3.08 -4.75 10.02
C PHE A 22 2.88 -4.27 11.45
N GLY A 23 1.84 -3.46 11.70
CA GLY A 23 1.44 -3.06 13.04
C GLY A 23 1.13 -4.26 13.95
N ILE A 24 0.36 -5.24 13.44
CA ILE A 24 0.07 -6.49 14.16
C ILE A 24 1.35 -7.24 14.49
N ILE A 25 2.26 -7.38 13.53
CA ILE A 25 3.53 -8.08 13.74
C ILE A 25 4.33 -7.41 14.87
N ILE A 26 4.50 -6.09 14.80
CA ILE A 26 5.25 -5.33 15.81
C ILE A 26 4.61 -5.46 17.19
N GLU A 27 3.28 -5.35 17.26
CA GLU A 27 2.54 -5.46 18.52
C GLU A 27 2.69 -6.86 19.14
N ARG A 28 2.59 -7.92 18.32
CA ARG A 28 2.75 -9.30 18.79
C ARG A 28 4.17 -9.60 19.25
N LEU A 29 5.18 -9.07 18.56
CA LEU A 29 6.57 -9.19 19.00
C LEU A 29 6.80 -8.48 20.34
N LYS A 30 6.21 -7.30 20.57
CA LYS A 30 6.28 -6.59 21.85
C LYS A 30 5.62 -7.37 23.00
N GLN A 31 4.51 -8.04 22.72
CA GLN A 31 3.78 -8.84 23.70
C GLN A 31 4.45 -10.20 23.99
N GLY A 32 5.54 -10.55 23.32
CA GLY A 32 6.20 -11.85 23.45
C GLY A 32 5.40 -13.01 22.84
N GLY A 33 4.43 -12.71 21.97
CA GLY A 33 3.58 -13.70 21.33
C GLY A 33 4.35 -14.53 20.30
N THR A 34 4.44 -15.83 20.50
CA THR A 34 5.02 -16.78 19.54
C THR A 34 3.93 -17.43 18.69
N GLU A 35 3.28 -16.60 17.88
CA GLU A 35 2.39 -17.11 16.83
C GLU A 35 3.19 -17.97 15.82
N PRO A 36 2.57 -18.97 15.18
CA PRO A 36 3.21 -19.76 14.15
C PRO A 36 3.84 -18.88 13.05
N LEU A 37 5.06 -19.22 12.61
CA LEU A 37 5.78 -18.51 11.54
C LEU A 37 4.95 -18.32 10.26
N ALA A 38 4.04 -19.25 9.98
CA ALA A 38 3.10 -19.16 8.86
C ALA A 38 2.20 -17.91 8.91
N ILE A 39 1.76 -17.50 10.12
CA ILE A 39 0.92 -16.31 10.31
C ILE A 39 1.73 -15.05 10.01
N TYR A 40 2.96 -14.96 10.53
CA TYR A 40 3.86 -13.86 10.23
C TYR A 40 4.18 -13.75 8.73
N GLY A 41 4.45 -14.89 8.08
CA GLY A 41 4.66 -14.94 6.64
C GLY A 41 3.45 -14.44 5.84
N LEU A 42 2.23 -14.84 6.24
CA LEU A 42 1.00 -14.39 5.60
C LEU A 42 0.79 -12.89 5.78
N LEU A 43 1.00 -12.35 6.98
CA LEU A 43 0.86 -10.92 7.25
C LEU A 43 1.86 -10.08 6.43
N VAL A 44 3.11 -10.53 6.34
CA VAL A 44 4.12 -9.89 5.48
C VAL A 44 3.69 -9.94 4.01
N LEU A 45 3.23 -11.09 3.53
CA LEU A 45 2.77 -11.24 2.16
C LEU A 45 1.61 -10.28 1.84
N ILE A 46 0.62 -10.17 2.72
CA ILE A 46 -0.50 -9.23 2.57
C ILE A 46 0.02 -7.80 2.51
N GLY A 47 0.91 -7.41 3.42
CA GLY A 47 1.51 -6.07 3.43
C GLY A 47 2.23 -5.74 2.12
N VAL A 48 3.03 -6.68 1.61
CA VAL A 48 3.73 -6.54 0.32
C VAL A 48 2.76 -6.43 -0.85
N LEU A 49 1.72 -7.25 -0.89
CA LEU A 49 0.71 -7.21 -1.96
C LEU A 49 -0.03 -5.86 -1.99
N CYS A 50 -0.43 -5.33 -0.82
CA CYS A 50 -1.05 -4.00 -0.74
C CYS A 50 -0.12 -2.89 -1.27
N MET A 51 1.16 -2.92 -0.91
CA MET A 51 2.14 -1.94 -1.41
C MET A 51 2.41 -2.12 -2.92
N ALA A 52 2.45 -3.36 -3.41
CA ALA A 52 2.61 -3.65 -4.83
C ALA A 52 1.44 -3.12 -5.66
N ILE A 53 0.20 -3.26 -5.16
CA ILE A 53 -0.99 -2.68 -5.80
C ILE A 53 -0.90 -1.15 -5.78
N CYS A 54 -0.59 -0.54 -4.63
CA CYS A 54 -0.42 0.91 -4.52
C CYS A 54 0.59 1.44 -5.56
N HIS A 55 1.76 0.79 -5.65
CA HIS A 55 2.79 1.16 -6.60
C HIS A 55 2.37 0.90 -8.06
N GLY A 56 1.65 -0.19 -8.33
CA GLY A 56 1.10 -0.52 -9.64
C GLY A 56 0.09 0.52 -10.12
N GLU A 57 -0.83 0.94 -9.24
CA GLU A 57 -1.79 2.01 -9.54
C GLU A 57 -1.09 3.35 -9.75
N TRP A 58 -0.11 3.68 -8.90
CA TRP A 58 0.69 4.88 -9.08
C TRP A 58 1.43 4.90 -10.41
N ARG A 59 2.07 3.80 -10.80
CA ARG A 59 2.73 3.69 -12.11
C ARG A 59 1.73 3.80 -13.25
N ARG A 60 0.55 3.17 -13.13
CA ARG A 60 -0.49 3.23 -14.17
C ARG A 60 -0.99 4.66 -14.38
N ASP A 61 -1.25 5.37 -13.29
CA ASP A 61 -1.76 6.73 -13.35
C ASP A 61 -0.71 7.72 -13.89
N ASN A 62 0.59 7.46 -13.66
CA ASN A 62 1.69 8.24 -14.27
C ASN A 62 1.95 7.85 -15.73
N ALA A 63 1.79 6.58 -16.11
CA ALA A 63 1.95 6.13 -17.49
C ALA A 63 0.87 6.72 -18.42
N LEU A 64 -0.34 6.93 -17.89
CA LEU A 64 -1.44 7.57 -18.61
C LEU A 64 -1.32 9.10 -18.68
N ALA A 65 -0.39 9.71 -17.94
CA ALA A 65 -0.23 11.17 -17.92
C ALA A 65 0.37 11.75 -19.22
N GLY A 66 1.01 10.93 -20.06
CA GLY A 66 1.63 11.37 -21.32
C GLY A 66 2.71 12.47 -21.15
N PRO A 67 3.49 12.80 -22.19
CA PRO A 67 4.39 13.96 -22.12
C PRO A 67 3.57 15.23 -21.85
N PRO A 68 4.11 16.22 -21.10
CA PRO A 68 3.39 17.44 -20.77
C PRO A 68 2.94 18.07 -22.09
N ARG A 69 1.62 18.18 -22.29
CA ARG A 69 1.09 18.98 -23.39
C ARG A 69 1.57 20.39 -23.13
N GLY A 70 2.55 20.82 -23.93
CA GLY A 70 3.03 22.18 -23.94
C GLY A 70 1.84 23.12 -23.97
N ARG A 71 1.78 24.02 -22.99
CA ARG A 71 0.92 25.20 -23.07
C ARG A 71 1.43 26.00 -24.26
N HIS A 72 0.76 25.88 -25.40
CA HIS A 72 0.76 26.89 -26.46
C HIS A 72 -0.36 27.87 -26.17
#